data_AF-A0A2V9ARI0-F1
#
_entry.id   AF-A0A2V9ARI0-F1
#
_cell.length_a   1.000
_cell.length_b   1.000
_cell.length_c   1.000
_cell.angle_alpha   90.00
_cell.angle_beta   90.00
_cell.angle_gamma   90.00
#
_symmetry.space_group_name_H-M   'P 1'
#
loop_
_entity.id
_entity.type
_entity.pdbx_description
1 polymer ?
#
loop_
_entity_poly.entity_id
_entity_poly.type
_entity_poly.pdbx_seq_one_letter_code
_entity_poly.pdbx_strand_id
1 'polypeptide(L)'
;MGPRKAYFAAFALAFLPVARIVAQNPPQESCKSDDSAKIVRIDDRNERIFVIVHADQINTTVKARKVLLSLQASLKQCRTGWGNTWSVSFFSDAKYAGYKHEDSVAALVANGSWARAYLGEYERQTGKLIMNPAERERIKFLKVRLP
;
A
#
# COMPACT_ATOMS: atom_id res chain seq x y z
N MET A 1 -64.58 -41.51 -8.11
CA MET A 1 -63.13 -41.47 -7.82
C MET A 1 -62.41 -41.10 -9.10
N GLY A 2 -61.90 -39.87 -9.21
CA GLY A 2 -61.10 -39.44 -10.37
C GLY A 2 -59.65 -39.23 -9.95
N PRO A 3 -58.66 -39.44 -10.83
CA PRO A 3 -57.32 -38.95 -10.61
C PRO A 3 -57.08 -37.67 -11.41
N ARG A 4 -56.57 -36.68 -10.67
CA ARG A 4 -56.19 -35.33 -11.10
C ARG A 4 -55.02 -35.39 -12.08
N LYS A 5 -55.12 -34.65 -13.19
CA LYS A 5 -54.01 -34.38 -14.11
C LYS A 5 -53.06 -33.37 -13.46
N ALA A 6 -51.78 -33.73 -13.33
CA ALA A 6 -50.74 -32.83 -12.87
C ALA A 6 -50.30 -31.91 -14.04
N TYR A 7 -50.34 -30.60 -13.80
CA TYR A 7 -49.85 -29.59 -14.73
C TYR A 7 -48.33 -29.46 -14.55
N PHE A 8 -47.55 -29.75 -15.60
CA PHE A 8 -46.15 -29.38 -15.66
C PHE A 8 -46.04 -27.90 -16.06
N ALA A 9 -45.65 -27.05 -15.11
CA ALA A 9 -45.26 -25.67 -15.41
C ALA A 9 -43.77 -25.66 -15.78
N ALA A 10 -43.47 -25.40 -17.04
CA ALA A 10 -42.10 -25.18 -17.51
C ALA A 10 -41.64 -23.76 -17.13
N PHE A 11 -40.69 -23.66 -16.20
CA PHE A 11 -40.00 -22.40 -15.89
C PHE A 11 -38.93 -22.15 -16.96
N ALA A 12 -39.19 -21.23 -17.89
CA ALA A 12 -38.18 -20.71 -18.79
C ALA A 12 -37.26 -19.73 -18.03
N LEU A 13 -36.07 -20.20 -17.66
CA LEU A 13 -34.99 -19.37 -17.13
C LEU A 13 -34.39 -18.54 -18.28
N ALA A 14 -34.80 -17.27 -18.38
CA ALA A 14 -34.17 -16.30 -19.26
C ALA A 14 -32.77 -15.96 -18.71
N PHE A 15 -31.74 -16.44 -19.40
CA PHE A 15 -30.35 -16.03 -19.17
C PHE A 15 -30.16 -14.59 -19.66
N LEU A 16 -30.12 -13.64 -18.71
CA LEU A 16 -29.68 -12.27 -19.01
C LEU A 16 -28.16 -12.27 -19.18
N PRO A 17 -27.62 -11.76 -20.31
CA PRO A 17 -26.19 -11.57 -20.45
C PRO A 17 -25.75 -10.42 -19.53
N VAL A 18 -25.10 -10.75 -18.42
CA VAL A 18 -24.39 -9.78 -17.59
C VAL A 18 -23.21 -9.28 -18.43
N ALA A 19 -23.35 -8.07 -18.98
CA ALA A 19 -22.24 -7.36 -19.59
C ALA A 19 -21.13 -7.21 -18.53
N ARG A 20 -20.02 -7.91 -18.70
CA ARG A 20 -18.82 -7.70 -17.90
C ARG A 20 -18.29 -6.31 -18.25
N ILE A 21 -18.55 -5.33 -17.39
CA ILE A 21 -17.81 -4.07 -17.40
C ILE A 21 -16.39 -4.44 -16.95
N VAL A 22 -15.50 -4.64 -17.91
CA VAL A 22 -14.06 -4.66 -17.65
C VAL A 22 -13.71 -3.23 -17.27
N ALA A 23 -13.47 -2.99 -15.98
CA ALA A 23 -12.91 -1.73 -15.52
C ALA A 23 -11.53 -1.57 -16.17
N GLN A 24 -11.47 -0.80 -17.24
CA GLN A 24 -10.22 -0.34 -17.80
C GLN A 24 -9.65 0.66 -16.79
N ASN A 25 -8.57 0.28 -16.09
CA ASN A 25 -7.82 1.24 -15.29
C ASN A 25 -7.38 2.35 -16.24
N PRO A 26 -7.72 3.62 -15.99
CA PRO A 26 -7.24 4.72 -16.82
C PRO A 26 -5.71 4.68 -16.86
N PRO A 27 -5.08 5.16 -17.94
CA PRO A 27 -3.63 5.25 -18.03
C PRO A 27 -3.15 6.04 -16.81
N GLN A 28 -2.31 5.43 -15.97
CA GLN A 28 -1.63 6.16 -14.90
C GLN A 28 -0.73 7.19 -15.58
N GLU A 29 -1.17 8.45 -15.63
CA GLU A 29 -0.28 9.56 -15.93
C GLU A 29 0.85 9.50 -14.90
N SER A 30 2.04 9.12 -15.36
CA SER A 30 3.23 9.06 -14.51
C SER A 30 3.49 10.47 -13.98
N CYS A 31 3.27 10.67 -12.69
CA CYS A 31 3.53 11.96 -12.10
C CYS A 31 5.04 12.16 -11.98
N LYS A 32 5.58 13.25 -12.53
CA LYS A 32 7.03 13.56 -12.50
C LYS A 32 7.66 13.54 -11.10
N SER A 33 6.86 13.68 -10.05
CA SER A 33 7.35 13.65 -8.66
C SER A 33 7.48 12.23 -8.08
N ASP A 34 6.88 11.23 -8.74
CA ASP A 34 7.02 9.81 -8.41
C ASP A 34 8.42 9.31 -8.76
N ASP A 35 9.13 10.02 -9.65
CA ASP A 35 10.55 9.84 -9.97
C ASP A 35 11.49 10.39 -8.90
N SER A 36 10.98 10.86 -7.75
CA SER A 36 11.86 11.10 -6.61
C SER A 36 12.58 9.78 -6.35
N ALA A 37 13.91 9.76 -6.49
CA ALA A 37 14.74 8.56 -6.66
C ALA A 37 14.67 7.50 -5.54
N LYS A 38 13.77 7.70 -4.58
CA LYS A 38 13.53 6.88 -3.41
C LYS A 38 12.16 6.19 -3.45
N ILE A 39 11.15 6.69 -4.16
CA ILE A 39 9.86 6.01 -4.26
C ILE A 39 10.01 4.89 -5.29
N VAL A 40 9.81 3.65 -4.86
CA VAL A 40 9.97 2.46 -5.72
C VAL A 40 8.65 1.78 -6.03
N ARG A 41 7.62 2.09 -5.26
CA ARG A 41 6.26 1.61 -5.50
C ARG A 41 5.24 2.49 -4.81
N ILE A 42 4.06 2.55 -5.42
CA ILE A 42 2.90 3.27 -4.92
C ILE A 42 1.71 2.32 -5.01
N ASP A 43 0.95 2.25 -3.93
CA ASP A 43 -0.34 1.57 -3.87
C ASP A 43 -1.43 2.61 -3.63
N ASP A 44 -2.12 3.00 -4.71
CA ASP A 44 -3.18 4.01 -4.65
C ASP A 44 -4.43 3.53 -3.90
N ARG A 45 -4.64 2.22 -3.75
CA ARG A 45 -5.82 1.69 -3.04
C ARG A 45 -5.66 1.80 -1.53
N ASN A 46 -4.44 1.56 -1.04
CA ASN A 46 -4.12 1.64 0.39
C ASN A 46 -3.47 2.97 0.80
N GLU A 47 -3.37 3.92 -0.15
CA GLU A 47 -2.66 5.19 0.00
C GLU A 47 -1.26 5.01 0.59
N ARG A 48 -0.54 3.99 0.12
CA ARG A 48 0.76 3.61 0.66
C ARG A 48 1.86 3.84 -0.36
N ILE A 49 2.94 4.46 0.08
CA ILE A 49 4.17 4.57 -0.70
C ILE A 49 5.29 3.74 -0.10
N PHE A 50 6.08 3.13 -0.97
CA PHE A 50 7.23 2.31 -0.60
C PHE A 50 8.49 3.06 -0.99
N VAL A 51 9.35 3.31 0.00
CA VAL A 51 10.46 4.26 -0.12
C VAL A 51 11.77 3.63 0.31
N ILE A 52 12.82 3.83 -0.50
CA ILE A 52 14.17 3.40 -0.18
C ILE A 52 14.93 4.49 0.57
N VAL A 53 15.43 4.12 1.76
CA VAL A 53 16.19 5.01 2.64
C VAL A 53 17.28 4.22 3.37
N HIS A 54 18.27 4.94 3.87
CA HIS A 54 19.16 4.38 4.89
C HIS A 54 18.55 4.59 6.28
N ALA A 55 18.81 3.68 7.21
CA ALA A 55 18.23 3.74 8.55
C ALA A 55 18.58 5.04 9.29
N ASP A 56 19.77 5.57 9.07
CA ASP A 56 20.23 6.83 9.65
C ASP A 56 19.49 8.06 9.13
N GLN A 57 18.75 7.97 8.02
CA GLN A 57 17.93 9.05 7.45
C GLN A 57 16.57 9.18 8.14
N ILE A 58 16.14 8.19 8.92
CA ILE A 58 14.83 8.17 9.59
C ILE A 58 14.91 7.83 11.09
N ASN A 59 16.11 7.58 11.63
CA ASN A 59 16.29 7.12 13.03
C ASN A 59 16.00 8.17 14.12
N THR A 60 15.74 9.42 13.75
CA THR A 60 15.30 10.50 14.66
C THR A 60 14.12 11.27 14.06
N THR A 61 13.32 11.91 14.92
CA THR A 61 12.17 12.72 14.50
C THR A 61 12.54 13.79 13.48
N VAL A 62 13.66 14.49 13.68
CA VAL A 62 14.11 15.58 12.77
C VAL A 62 14.43 15.03 11.39
N LYS A 63 15.18 13.92 11.33
CA LYS A 63 15.58 13.33 10.05
C LYS A 63 14.40 12.70 9.32
N ALA A 64 13.56 11.95 10.04
CA ALA A 64 12.31 11.41 9.50
C ALA A 64 11.40 12.52 8.95
N ARG A 65 11.26 13.63 9.67
CA ARG A 65 10.46 14.79 9.22
C ARG A 65 10.97 15.35 7.90
N LYS A 66 12.29 15.46 7.71
CA LYS A 66 12.88 15.93 6.44
C LYS A 66 12.49 15.04 5.27
N VAL A 67 12.59 13.72 5.42
CA VAL A 67 12.18 12.76 4.39
C VAL A 67 10.68 12.87 4.11
N LEU A 68 9.87 12.86 5.16
CA LEU A 68 8.42 12.88 5.06
C LEU A 68 7.85 14.19 4.49
N LEU A 69 8.48 15.34 4.74
CA LEU A 69 8.11 16.62 4.12
C LEU A 69 8.32 16.60 2.60
N SER A 70 9.42 15.99 2.14
CA SER A 70 9.67 15.81 0.71
C SER A 70 8.60 14.93 0.07
N LEU A 71 8.25 13.81 0.72
CA LEU A 71 7.19 12.92 0.24
C LEU A 71 5.82 13.62 0.24
N GLN A 72 5.51 14.39 1.27
CA GLN A 72 4.27 15.16 1.32
C GLN A 72 4.17 16.17 0.16
N ALA A 73 5.27 16.83 -0.21
CA ALA A 73 5.28 17.75 -1.34
C ALA A 73 4.95 17.03 -2.65
N SER A 74 5.55 15.87 -2.91
CA SER A 74 5.24 15.01 -4.05
C SER A 74 3.78 14.55 -4.05
N LEU A 75 3.28 14.03 -2.92
CA LEU A 75 1.90 13.56 -2.79
C LEU A 75 0.88 14.69 -3.00
N LYS A 76 1.15 15.91 -2.53
CA LYS A 76 0.28 17.07 -2.77
C LYS A 76 0.16 17.43 -4.25
N GLN A 77 1.15 17.09 -5.08
CA GLN A 77 1.10 17.36 -6.53
C GLN A 77 0.36 16.25 -7.27
N CYS A 78 0.61 14.99 -6.93
CA CYS A 78 0.13 13.84 -7.71
C CYS A 78 -1.15 13.20 -7.16
N ARG A 79 -1.40 13.34 -5.86
CA ARG A 79 -2.40 12.59 -5.09
C ARG A 79 -3.13 13.52 -4.13
N THR A 80 -3.68 14.60 -4.69
CA THR A 80 -4.43 15.64 -3.97
C THR A 80 -5.58 15.07 -3.13
N GLY A 81 -6.15 13.93 -3.54
CA GLY A 81 -7.23 13.24 -2.83
C GLY A 81 -6.83 12.49 -1.55
N TRP A 82 -5.55 12.15 -1.34
CA TRP A 82 -5.13 11.33 -0.19
C TRP A 82 -5.12 12.09 1.15
N GLY A 83 -5.18 13.42 1.14
CA GLY A 83 -5.24 14.24 2.37
C GLY A 83 -4.21 13.82 3.44
N ASN A 84 -4.71 13.28 4.57
CA ASN A 84 -3.91 12.84 5.71
C ASN A 84 -3.93 11.31 5.95
N THR A 85 -4.46 10.51 5.02
CA THR A 85 -4.67 9.06 5.21
C THR A 85 -3.52 8.20 4.69
N TRP A 86 -2.54 8.81 4.03
CA TRP A 86 -1.42 8.08 3.46
C TRP A 86 -0.44 7.50 4.48
N SER A 87 0.24 6.44 4.06
CA SER A 87 1.27 5.76 4.85
C SER A 87 2.54 5.51 4.04
N VAL A 88 3.65 5.29 4.74
CA VAL A 88 4.95 5.01 4.12
C VAL A 88 5.53 3.75 4.72
N SER A 89 5.99 2.84 3.85
CA SER A 89 6.85 1.74 4.24
C SER A 89 8.27 2.01 3.74
N PHE A 90 9.21 2.13 4.66
CA PHE A 90 10.62 2.40 4.40
C PHE A 90 11.41 1.10 4.32
N PHE A 91 12.15 0.92 3.23
CA PHE A 91 13.01 -0.23 3.00
C PHE A 91 14.46 0.19 2.73
N SER A 92 15.40 -0.73 2.96
CA SER A 92 16.81 -0.51 2.64
C SER A 92 17.15 -0.71 1.15
N ASP A 93 16.34 -1.48 0.41
CA ASP A 93 16.54 -1.81 -1.00
C ASP A 93 15.20 -2.12 -1.69
N ALA A 94 15.09 -1.76 -2.97
CA ALA A 94 13.91 -1.90 -3.81
C ALA A 94 13.37 -3.34 -3.87
N LYS A 95 14.25 -4.34 -3.86
CA LYS A 95 13.82 -5.75 -3.97
C LYS A 95 13.00 -6.24 -2.77
N TYR A 96 13.04 -5.53 -1.64
CA TYR A 96 12.25 -5.86 -0.45
C TYR A 96 10.93 -5.07 -0.38
N ALA A 97 10.73 -4.07 -1.24
CA ALA A 97 9.62 -3.14 -1.16
C ALA A 97 8.28 -3.79 -1.61
N GLY A 98 7.55 -4.34 -0.65
CA GLY A 98 6.25 -4.96 -0.87
C GLY A 98 5.62 -5.40 0.44
N TYR A 99 4.35 -5.82 0.39
CA TYR A 99 3.70 -6.39 1.56
C TYR A 99 4.26 -7.77 1.87
N LYS A 100 4.35 -8.10 3.17
CA LYS A 100 4.88 -9.38 3.67
C LYS A 100 4.22 -10.62 3.04
N HIS A 101 2.96 -10.50 2.61
CA HIS A 101 2.17 -11.61 2.07
C HIS A 101 2.21 -11.70 0.54
N GLU A 102 2.98 -10.85 -0.14
CA GLU A 102 3.11 -10.94 -1.59
C GLU A 102 4.08 -12.06 -1.99
N ASP A 103 3.71 -12.79 -3.04
CA ASP A 103 4.54 -13.85 -3.62
C ASP A 103 5.91 -13.32 -4.08
N SER A 104 5.96 -12.08 -4.55
CA SER A 104 7.17 -11.38 -5.02
C SER A 104 8.27 -11.30 -3.95
N VAL A 105 7.91 -11.26 -2.66
CA VAL A 105 8.85 -11.17 -1.54
C VAL A 105 8.85 -12.43 -0.66
N ALA A 106 8.05 -13.45 -0.98
CA ALA A 106 7.85 -14.63 -0.11
C ALA A 106 9.17 -15.32 0.27
N ALA A 107 10.10 -15.50 -0.68
CA ALA A 107 11.42 -16.07 -0.41
C ALA A 107 12.27 -15.20 0.55
N LEU A 108 12.15 -13.87 0.45
CA LEU A 108 12.84 -12.89 1.30
C LEU A 108 12.23 -12.84 2.70
N VAL A 109 10.92 -13.10 2.81
CA VAL A 109 10.25 -13.27 4.11
C VAL A 109 10.69 -14.57 4.76
N ALA A 110 10.71 -15.68 4.01
CA ALA A 110 11.08 -16.99 4.52
C ALA A 110 12.50 -17.04 5.09
N ASN A 111 13.45 -16.33 4.48
CA ASN A 111 14.84 -16.25 4.96
C ASN A 111 15.10 -15.07 5.93
N GLY A 112 14.05 -14.33 6.33
CA GLY A 112 14.11 -13.20 7.26
C GLY A 112 14.81 -11.93 6.75
N SER A 113 15.28 -11.90 5.50
CA SER A 113 15.93 -10.72 4.92
C SER A 113 14.97 -9.55 4.74
N TRP A 114 13.70 -9.84 4.42
CA TRP A 114 12.66 -8.82 4.30
C TRP A 114 12.45 -8.07 5.63
N ALA A 115 12.41 -8.79 6.76
CA ALA A 115 12.23 -8.19 8.07
C ALA A 115 13.38 -7.22 8.43
N ARG A 116 14.62 -7.62 8.16
CA ARG A 116 15.81 -6.78 8.37
C ARG A 116 15.86 -5.57 7.44
N ALA A 117 15.29 -5.70 6.23
CA ALA A 117 15.21 -4.63 5.26
C ALA A 117 14.04 -3.67 5.50
N TYR A 118 13.03 -4.07 6.29
CA TYR A 118 11.87 -3.24 6.60
C TYR A 118 12.19 -2.27 7.74
N LEU A 119 12.71 -1.09 7.38
CA LEU A 119 13.32 -0.14 8.31
C LEU A 119 12.31 0.68 9.13
N GLY A 120 11.14 0.97 8.55
CA GLY A 120 10.13 1.74 9.28
C GLY A 120 8.79 1.84 8.58
N GLU A 121 7.76 2.15 9.36
CA GLU A 121 6.40 2.41 8.88
C GLU A 121 5.90 3.74 9.45
N TYR A 122 5.48 4.66 8.58
CA TYR A 122 4.87 5.92 8.98
C TYR A 122 3.39 5.97 8.61
N GLU A 123 2.57 6.45 9.54
CA GLU A 123 1.16 6.75 9.34
C GLU A 123 0.92 8.25 9.48
N ARG A 124 0.44 8.89 8.42
CA ARG A 124 0.22 10.34 8.40
C ARG A 124 -0.85 10.78 9.40
N GLN A 125 -1.94 10.04 9.49
CA GLN A 125 -3.10 10.42 10.30
C GLN A 125 -2.73 10.60 11.78
N THR A 126 -1.91 9.69 12.31
CA THR A 126 -1.45 9.73 13.71
C THR A 126 -0.11 10.43 13.89
N GLY A 127 0.63 10.65 12.79
CA GLY A 127 1.99 11.14 12.80
C GLY A 127 2.96 10.17 13.50
N LYS A 128 2.67 8.87 13.45
CA LYS A 128 3.45 7.83 14.13
C LYS A 128 4.40 7.17 13.13
N LEU A 129 5.69 7.15 13.47
CA LEU A 129 6.71 6.35 12.79
C LEU A 129 7.13 5.21 13.72
N ILE A 130 7.02 3.98 13.22
CA ILE A 130 7.47 2.75 13.87
C ILE A 130 8.76 2.32 13.18
N MET A 131 9.87 2.27 13.90
CA MET A 131 11.15 1.76 13.41
C MET A 131 11.20 0.24 13.58
N ASN A 132 11.82 -0.46 12.61
CA ASN A 132 11.96 -1.93 12.57
C ASN A 132 10.64 -2.68 12.88
N PRO A 133 9.52 -2.38 12.21
CA PRO A 133 8.20 -2.90 12.54
C PRO A 133 8.11 -4.44 12.50
N ALA A 134 8.99 -5.11 11.76
CA ALA A 134 9.03 -6.57 11.68
C ALA A 134 9.85 -7.24 12.81
N GLU A 135 10.62 -6.48 13.59
CA GLU A 135 11.52 -6.98 14.64
C GLU A 135 11.07 -6.50 16.02
N ARG A 136 10.16 -7.27 16.66
CA ARG A 136 9.46 -6.87 17.90
C ARG A 136 10.37 -6.31 18.99
N GLU A 137 11.54 -6.90 19.20
CA GLU A 137 12.50 -6.50 20.23
C GLU A 137 13.24 -5.19 19.93
N ARG A 138 13.19 -4.73 18.67
CA ARG A 138 13.89 -3.55 18.16
C ARG A 138 12.95 -2.44 17.72
N ILE A 139 11.66 -2.56 18.05
CA ILE A 139 10.66 -1.54 17.73
C ILE A 139 10.96 -0.27 18.52
N LYS A 140 11.02 0.86 17.80
CA LYS A 140 11.10 2.20 18.39
C LYS A 140 10.01 3.08 17.79
N PHE A 141 9.31 3.82 18.64
CA PHE A 141 8.28 4.75 18.22
C PHE A 141 8.81 6.18 18.16
N LEU A 142 8.49 6.88 17.08
CA LEU A 142 8.77 8.30 16.90
C LEU A 142 7.47 9.02 16.55
N LYS A 143 7.21 10.16 17.20
CA LYS A 143 6.09 11.04 16.85
C LYS A 143 6.61 12.12 15.90
N VAL A 144 6.22 12.04 14.63
CA VAL A 144 6.66 12.93 13.55
C VAL A 144 5.46 13.65 12.97
N ARG A 145 5.22 14.87 13.47
CA ARG A 145 4.15 15.73 12.98
C ARG A 145 4.58 16.48 11.73
N LEU A 146 3.69 16.50 10.75
CA LEU A 146 3.82 17.25 9.53
C LEU A 146 2.78 18.38 9.52
N PRO A 147 3.08 19.50 8.84
CA PRO A 147 2.11 20.57 8.64
C PRO A 147 0.98 20.15 7.69
#